data_AF-A0A8H5CBU6-F1
#
_entry.id   AF-A0A8H5CBU6-F1
#
_cell.length_a   1.000
_cell.length_b   1.000
_cell.length_c   1.000
_cell.angle_alpha   90.00
_cell.angle_beta   90.00
_cell.angle_gamma   90.00
#
_symmetry.space_group_name_H-M   'P 1'
#
loop_
_entity.id
_entity.type
_entity.pdbx_description
1 polymer ?
#
loop_
_entity_poly.entity_id
_entity_poly.type
_entity_poly.pdbx_seq_one_letter_code
_entity_poly.pdbx_strand_id
1 'polypeptide(L)'
;MMKFSFGLATALSLFIVSVAADSSTPSGSVCASAKQNKGTYNGHIKDEVCSFLIDDCMEEIQSTNNIWSISSCVAGAACGGTHNLLVLAQCSASGFNNIAASDLPSLDYPLYAEIVGDCAWNAGGCSMTKQNFVDFFYRTLDDSCSDIWPENVEDVVNTYWSPIAQWTATGKSIPYLNFNDWLHWSDSQ
;
A
#
# COMPACT_ATOMS: atom_id res chain seq x y z
N MET A 1 9.34 23.60 71.54
CA MET A 1 9.95 24.48 70.53
C MET A 1 9.94 23.73 69.20
N MET A 2 9.10 24.17 68.26
CA MET A 2 8.93 23.59 66.92
C MET A 2 10.18 23.83 66.06
N LYS A 3 10.59 22.83 65.28
CA LYS A 3 11.38 23.02 64.06
C LYS A 3 10.73 22.20 62.94
N PHE A 4 10.09 22.90 62.01
CA PHE A 4 9.63 22.36 60.73
C PHE A 4 10.81 22.36 59.75
N SER A 5 11.10 21.21 59.14
CA SER A 5 11.98 21.12 57.97
C SER A 5 11.14 20.81 56.75
N PHE A 6 11.20 21.70 55.75
CA PHE A 6 10.70 21.49 54.39
C PHE A 6 11.86 20.98 53.53
N GLY A 7 11.66 19.86 52.83
CA GLY A 7 12.60 19.29 51.87
C GLY A 7 11.98 19.23 50.47
N LEU A 8 12.65 19.87 49.52
CA LEU A 8 12.31 20.07 48.10
C LEU A 8 11.91 18.78 47.36
N ALA A 9 10.81 18.83 46.59
CA ALA A 9 10.53 17.87 45.53
C ALA A 9 11.15 18.37 44.21
N THR A 10 12.12 17.62 43.68
CA THR A 10 12.74 17.90 42.37
C THR A 10 11.84 17.36 41.27
N ALA A 11 11.22 18.23 40.48
CA ALA A 11 10.43 17.82 39.32
C ALA A 11 11.38 17.51 38.14
N LEU A 12 11.38 16.26 37.69
CA LEU A 12 12.09 15.81 36.49
C LEU A 12 11.20 16.12 35.27
N SER A 13 11.49 17.20 34.54
CA SER A 13 10.77 17.53 33.31
C SER A 13 11.18 16.58 32.19
N LEU A 14 10.29 15.67 31.81
CA LEU A 14 10.40 14.88 30.58
C LEU A 14 10.13 15.81 29.39
N PHE A 15 11.14 16.08 28.58
CA PHE A 15 10.96 16.69 27.26
C PHE A 15 10.42 15.61 26.32
N ILE A 16 9.12 15.61 26.09
CA ILE A 16 8.53 14.87 24.98
C ILE A 16 8.89 15.64 23.72
N VAL A 17 9.82 15.11 22.92
CA VAL A 17 10.04 15.57 21.55
C VAL A 17 8.90 14.99 20.72
N SER A 18 7.86 15.78 20.50
CA SER A 18 6.85 15.47 19.49
C SER A 18 7.49 15.67 18.12
N VAL A 19 7.93 14.58 17.49
CA VAL A 19 8.17 14.57 16.05
C VAL A 19 6.80 14.71 15.41
N ALA A 20 6.47 15.91 14.95
CA ALA A 20 5.32 16.09 14.06
C ALA A 20 5.66 15.34 12.76
N ALA A 21 4.93 14.26 12.47
CA ALA A 21 4.89 13.73 11.11
C ALA A 21 4.39 14.87 10.21
N ASP A 22 5.16 15.21 9.17
CA ASP A 22 4.80 16.28 8.25
C ASP A 22 3.64 15.79 7.37
N SER A 23 2.42 15.96 7.88
CA SER A 23 1.17 15.63 7.24
C SER A 23 0.77 16.78 6.30
N SER A 24 1.64 17.14 5.37
CA SER A 24 1.39 18.17 4.38
C SER A 24 1.06 17.56 3.02
N THR A 25 0.09 18.17 2.35
CA THR A 25 -0.36 17.76 1.02
C THR A 25 0.84 17.85 0.07
N PRO A 26 1.13 16.83 -0.75
CA PRO A 26 2.28 16.86 -1.62
C PRO A 26 2.33 18.13 -2.47
N SER A 27 3.52 18.71 -2.60
CA SER A 27 3.70 19.89 -3.44
C SER A 27 3.46 19.55 -4.92
N GLY A 28 3.16 20.57 -5.74
CA GLY A 28 2.94 20.36 -7.18
C GLY A 28 4.12 19.69 -7.89
N SER A 29 5.37 19.93 -7.43
CA SER A 29 6.55 19.26 -7.98
C SER A 29 6.62 17.78 -7.56
N VAL A 30 6.23 17.44 -6.33
CA VAL A 30 6.16 16.04 -5.87
C VAL A 30 5.11 15.30 -6.69
N CYS A 31 3.93 15.90 -6.89
CA CYS A 31 2.90 15.33 -7.75
C CYS A 31 3.35 15.14 -9.20
N ALA A 32 4.09 16.10 -9.76
CA ALA A 32 4.63 15.99 -11.11
C ALA A 32 5.66 14.85 -11.23
N SER A 33 6.55 14.71 -10.24
CA SER A 33 7.54 13.62 -10.18
C SER A 33 6.87 12.25 -10.04
N ALA A 34 5.87 12.12 -9.16
CA ALA A 34 5.13 10.88 -8.97
C ALA A 34 4.45 10.42 -10.27
N LYS A 35 3.84 11.37 -11.01
CA LYS A 35 3.25 11.11 -12.34
C LYS A 35 4.29 10.70 -13.38
N GLN A 36 5.49 11.28 -13.36
CA GLN A 36 6.57 10.92 -14.29
C GLN A 36 7.18 9.54 -14.02
N ASN A 37 7.14 9.09 -12.76
CA ASN A 37 7.66 7.80 -12.31
C ASN A 37 6.58 6.71 -12.20
N LYS A 38 5.36 6.99 -12.66
CA LYS A 38 4.29 5.99 -12.71
C LYS A 38 4.74 4.77 -13.53
N GLY A 39 4.47 3.57 -13.00
CA GLY A 39 4.90 2.30 -13.58
C GLY A 39 6.40 2.04 -13.51
N THR A 40 7.20 2.87 -12.84
CA THR A 40 8.61 2.56 -12.54
C THR A 40 8.68 1.82 -11.21
N TYR A 41 9.20 0.59 -11.21
CA TYR A 41 9.34 -0.24 -10.01
C TYR A 41 10.34 -1.37 -10.25
N ASN A 42 11.16 -1.68 -9.24
CA ASN A 42 12.05 -2.85 -9.23
C ASN A 42 12.86 -3.08 -10.53
N GLY A 43 13.41 -2.00 -11.10
CA GLY A 43 14.21 -2.04 -12.32
C GLY A 43 13.43 -1.91 -13.64
N HIS A 44 12.10 -2.00 -13.59
CA HIS A 44 11.23 -1.65 -14.72
C HIS A 44 10.99 -0.15 -14.75
N ILE A 45 10.98 0.43 -15.94
CA ILE A 45 10.83 1.87 -16.14
C ILE A 45 9.55 2.08 -16.94
N LYS A 46 8.58 2.79 -16.36
CA LYS A 46 7.32 3.16 -17.02
C LYS A 46 6.62 1.96 -17.66
N ASP A 47 6.47 0.89 -16.89
CA ASP A 47 5.66 -0.25 -17.29
C ASP A 47 4.23 0.23 -17.60
N GLU A 48 3.78 -0.05 -18.82
CA GLU A 48 2.50 0.46 -19.34
C GLU A 48 1.33 -0.19 -18.60
N VAL A 49 1.42 -1.49 -18.28
CA VAL A 49 0.39 -2.24 -17.55
C VAL A 49 0.23 -1.67 -16.14
N CYS A 50 1.34 -1.41 -15.45
CA CYS A 50 1.30 -0.78 -14.14
C CYS A 50 0.79 0.65 -14.19
N SER A 51 1.17 1.39 -15.23
CA SER A 51 0.68 2.75 -15.42
C SER A 51 -0.82 2.79 -15.62
N PHE A 52 -1.38 1.83 -16.36
CA PHE A 52 -2.81 1.68 -16.57
C PHE A 52 -3.55 1.35 -15.27
N LEU A 53 -3.09 0.34 -14.51
CA LEU A 53 -3.71 -0.03 -13.23
C LEU A 53 -3.69 1.13 -12.22
N ILE A 54 -2.60 1.91 -12.21
CA ILE A 54 -2.52 3.10 -11.36
C ILE A 54 -3.49 4.18 -11.82
N ASP A 55 -3.66 4.41 -13.13
CA ASP A 55 -4.63 5.40 -13.62
C ASP A 55 -6.06 4.99 -13.28
N ASP A 56 -6.41 3.72 -13.51
CA ASP A 56 -7.72 3.15 -13.15
C ASP A 56 -8.00 3.32 -11.64
N CYS A 57 -7.00 3.01 -10.79
CA CYS A 57 -7.06 3.31 -9.36
C CYS A 57 -7.35 4.80 -9.08
N MET A 58 -6.64 5.73 -9.73
CA MET A 58 -6.84 7.17 -9.51
C MET A 58 -8.25 7.65 -9.92
N GLU A 59 -8.90 6.98 -10.86
CA GLU A 59 -10.29 7.23 -11.25
C GLU A 59 -11.27 6.71 -10.18
N GLU A 60 -11.06 5.51 -9.66
CA GLU A 60 -11.95 4.88 -8.67
C GLU A 60 -11.92 5.55 -7.28
N ILE A 61 -10.74 6.03 -6.85
CA ILE A 61 -10.55 6.61 -5.51
C ILE A 61 -11.34 7.92 -5.30
N GLN A 62 -11.91 8.51 -6.34
CA GLN A 62 -12.76 9.70 -6.21
C GLN A 62 -14.03 9.41 -5.39
N SER A 63 -14.40 8.14 -5.24
CA SER A 63 -15.62 7.69 -4.54
C SER A 63 -15.39 7.09 -3.15
N THR A 64 -14.14 6.95 -2.72
CA THR A 64 -13.75 6.28 -1.46
C THR A 64 -12.58 6.99 -0.78
N ASN A 65 -12.36 6.69 0.50
CA ASN A 65 -11.17 7.09 1.24
C ASN A 65 -10.28 5.88 1.61
N ASN A 66 -10.57 4.71 1.03
CA ASN A 66 -9.79 3.49 1.21
C ASN A 66 -9.25 3.03 -0.16
N ILE A 67 -8.00 3.34 -0.46
CA ILE A 67 -7.36 2.82 -1.68
C ILE A 67 -7.22 1.28 -1.64
N TRP A 68 -7.19 0.67 -0.45
CA TRP A 68 -7.10 -0.79 -0.30
C TRP A 68 -8.44 -1.51 -0.37
N SER A 69 -9.52 -0.82 -0.76
CA SER A 69 -10.79 -1.45 -1.16
C SER A 69 -10.98 -1.55 -2.67
N ILE A 70 -9.98 -1.15 -3.46
CA ILE A 70 -10.05 -1.12 -4.93
C ILE A 70 -9.00 -2.07 -5.51
N SER A 71 -9.43 -2.96 -6.41
CA SER A 71 -8.57 -4.00 -7.01
C SER A 71 -7.41 -3.40 -7.79
N SER A 72 -7.66 -2.40 -8.64
CA SER A 72 -6.63 -1.73 -9.43
C SER A 72 -5.63 -0.96 -8.56
N CYS A 73 -6.03 -0.44 -7.40
CA CYS A 73 -5.10 0.16 -6.45
C CYS A 73 -4.18 -0.88 -5.80
N VAL A 74 -4.69 -2.04 -5.41
CA VAL A 74 -3.88 -3.11 -4.83
C VAL A 74 -2.93 -3.71 -5.89
N ALA A 75 -3.41 -3.95 -7.11
CA ALA A 75 -2.60 -4.43 -8.22
C ALA A 75 -1.57 -3.39 -8.69
N GLY A 76 -1.97 -2.12 -8.79
CA GLY A 76 -1.10 -0.99 -9.12
C GLY A 76 0.00 -0.78 -8.08
N ALA A 77 -0.30 -0.96 -6.78
CA ALA A 77 0.72 -0.89 -5.73
C ALA A 77 1.71 -2.05 -5.84
N ALA A 78 1.23 -3.26 -6.14
CA ALA A 78 2.06 -4.45 -6.32
C ALA A 78 3.10 -4.31 -7.43
N CYS A 79 2.77 -3.55 -8.48
CA CYS A 79 3.62 -3.48 -9.67
C CYS A 79 4.25 -2.10 -9.93
N GLY A 80 3.74 -1.03 -9.30
CA GLY A 80 4.28 0.33 -9.36
C GLY A 80 4.73 0.93 -8.03
N GLY A 81 4.73 0.12 -6.96
CA GLY A 81 5.18 0.52 -5.62
C GLY A 81 4.08 1.15 -4.76
N THR A 82 4.09 0.83 -3.45
CA THR A 82 3.14 1.37 -2.46
C THR A 82 3.37 2.86 -2.21
N HIS A 83 4.62 3.31 -2.24
CA HIS A 83 4.97 4.71 -2.01
C HIS A 83 4.40 5.62 -3.09
N ASN A 84 4.74 5.33 -4.35
CA ASN A 84 4.36 6.20 -5.46
C ASN A 84 2.84 6.20 -5.66
N LEU A 85 2.17 5.07 -5.47
CA LEU A 85 0.71 5.00 -5.53
C LEU A 85 0.04 5.88 -4.47
N LEU A 86 0.51 5.86 -3.23
CA LEU A 86 -0.04 6.74 -2.18
C LEU A 86 0.19 8.22 -2.49
N VAL A 87 1.39 8.59 -2.95
CA VAL A 87 1.67 9.98 -3.36
C VAL A 87 0.74 10.40 -4.50
N LEU A 88 0.48 9.53 -5.48
CA LEU A 88 -0.47 9.80 -6.55
C LEU A 88 -1.91 9.97 -6.03
N ALA A 89 -2.35 9.13 -5.08
CA ALA A 89 -3.67 9.24 -4.46
C ALA A 89 -3.83 10.59 -3.73
N GLN A 90 -2.84 10.98 -2.92
CA GLN A 90 -2.78 12.26 -2.24
C GLN A 90 -2.81 13.45 -3.22
N CYS A 91 -2.19 13.30 -4.39
CA CYS A 91 -2.21 14.32 -5.44
C CYS A 91 -3.51 14.38 -6.25
N SER A 92 -4.34 13.34 -6.21
CA SER A 92 -5.49 13.17 -7.11
C SER A 92 -6.84 13.31 -6.41
N ALA A 93 -6.92 13.03 -5.12
CA ALA A 93 -8.16 13.08 -4.37
C ALA A 93 -7.94 13.68 -2.97
N SER A 94 -8.68 14.75 -2.66
CA SER A 94 -8.54 15.48 -1.39
C SER A 94 -8.85 14.62 -0.14
N GLY A 95 -9.58 13.52 -0.30
CA GLY A 95 -9.85 12.54 0.75
C GLY A 95 -8.61 11.81 1.27
N PHE A 96 -7.50 11.87 0.53
CA PHE A 96 -6.21 11.27 0.92
C PHE A 96 -5.18 12.30 1.38
N ASN A 97 -5.49 13.60 1.33
CA ASN A 97 -4.57 14.65 1.76
C ASN A 97 -4.11 14.38 3.20
N ASN A 98 -2.79 14.42 3.40
CA ASN A 98 -2.16 14.34 4.73
C ASN A 98 -2.34 12.98 5.44
N ILE A 99 -2.79 11.93 4.74
CA ILE A 99 -2.90 10.58 5.29
C ILE A 99 -1.56 9.86 5.14
N ALA A 100 -0.99 9.40 6.25
CA ALA A 100 0.17 8.51 6.21
C ALA A 100 -0.25 7.10 5.80
N ALA A 101 0.66 6.33 5.17
CA ALA A 101 0.37 4.95 4.75
C ALA A 101 -0.16 4.08 5.91
N SER A 102 0.34 4.30 7.13
CA SER A 102 -0.06 3.63 8.36
C SER A 102 -1.48 3.92 8.83
N ASP A 103 -2.05 5.05 8.39
CA ASP A 103 -3.35 5.55 8.83
C ASP A 103 -4.47 5.17 7.86
N LEU A 104 -4.12 4.55 6.73
CA LEU A 104 -5.10 4.00 5.80
C LEU A 104 -5.86 2.84 6.46
N PRO A 105 -7.14 2.63 6.11
CA PRO A 105 -7.86 1.44 6.53
C PRO A 105 -7.16 0.18 6.03
N SER A 106 -7.29 -0.93 6.75
CA SER A 106 -6.75 -2.21 6.28
C SER A 106 -7.33 -2.61 4.91
N LEU A 107 -6.58 -3.46 4.19
CA LEU A 107 -7.03 -4.15 2.99
C LEU A 107 -8.43 -4.70 3.21
N ASP A 108 -9.37 -4.32 2.34
CA ASP A 108 -10.75 -4.75 2.50
C ASP A 108 -10.81 -6.28 2.44
N TYR A 109 -11.42 -6.88 3.46
CA TYR A 109 -11.35 -8.32 3.64
C TYR A 109 -12.12 -9.10 2.55
N PRO A 110 -13.31 -8.65 2.08
CA PRO A 110 -13.92 -9.14 0.86
C PRO A 110 -12.99 -9.14 -0.35
N LEU A 111 -12.25 -8.05 -0.59
CA LEU A 111 -11.28 -8.00 -1.69
C LEU A 111 -10.14 -9.01 -1.50
N TYR A 112 -9.60 -9.16 -0.28
CA TYR A 112 -8.65 -10.24 -0.01
C TYR A 112 -9.25 -11.63 -0.25
N ALA A 113 -10.52 -11.84 0.10
CA ALA A 113 -11.23 -13.09 -0.16
C ALA A 113 -11.42 -13.35 -1.66
N GLU A 114 -11.57 -12.33 -2.50
CA GLU A 114 -11.56 -12.48 -3.96
C GLU A 114 -10.19 -12.96 -4.48
N ILE A 115 -9.09 -12.55 -3.83
CA ILE A 115 -7.74 -12.98 -4.19
C ILE A 115 -7.54 -14.47 -3.85
N VAL A 116 -7.86 -14.86 -2.63
CA VAL A 116 -7.52 -16.21 -2.11
C VAL A 116 -8.64 -17.24 -2.27
N GLY A 117 -9.85 -16.79 -2.59
CA GLY A 117 -11.06 -17.59 -2.70
C GLY A 117 -11.78 -17.83 -1.37
N ASP A 118 -12.82 -18.65 -1.42
CA ASP A 118 -13.73 -18.93 -0.29
C ASP A 118 -13.04 -19.43 0.98
N CYS A 119 -11.81 -19.96 0.86
CA CYS A 119 -11.03 -20.38 2.01
C CYS A 119 -10.67 -19.23 2.98
N ALA A 120 -10.79 -17.97 2.56
CA ALA A 120 -10.66 -16.81 3.44
C ALA A 120 -11.62 -16.89 4.65
N TRP A 121 -12.84 -17.39 4.43
CA TRP A 121 -13.89 -17.43 5.45
C TRP A 121 -13.81 -18.63 6.40
N ASN A 122 -12.86 -19.54 6.17
CA ASN A 122 -12.63 -20.67 7.06
C ASN A 122 -11.98 -20.22 8.37
N ALA A 123 -12.12 -21.02 9.43
CA ALA A 123 -11.39 -20.79 10.67
C ALA A 123 -9.88 -20.81 10.42
N GLY A 124 -9.20 -19.68 10.70
CA GLY A 124 -7.77 -19.49 10.41
C GLY A 124 -7.46 -18.92 9.01
N GLY A 125 -8.45 -18.84 8.12
CA GLY A 125 -8.31 -18.32 6.75
C GLY A 125 -7.31 -19.10 5.89
N CYS A 126 -7.03 -18.58 4.70
CA CYS A 126 -5.95 -19.06 3.84
C CYS A 126 -5.01 -17.92 3.45
N SER A 127 -3.77 -18.29 3.17
CA SER A 127 -2.73 -17.36 2.71
C SER A 127 -2.74 -17.26 1.20
N MET A 128 -2.50 -16.07 0.67
CA MET A 128 -2.33 -15.82 -0.76
C MET A 128 -1.13 -16.59 -1.28
N THR A 129 -1.34 -17.43 -2.29
CA THR A 129 -0.26 -18.09 -3.02
C THR A 129 0.20 -17.24 -4.20
N LYS A 130 1.34 -17.62 -4.80
CA LYS A 130 1.79 -17.03 -6.07
C LYS A 130 0.71 -17.08 -7.15
N GLN A 131 0.00 -18.20 -7.29
CA GLN A 131 -1.03 -18.34 -8.32
C GLN A 131 -2.23 -17.43 -8.02
N ASN A 132 -2.64 -17.32 -6.76
CA ASN A 132 -3.69 -16.37 -6.36
C ASN A 132 -3.35 -14.93 -6.77
N PHE A 133 -2.10 -14.51 -6.55
CA PHE A 133 -1.64 -13.19 -6.95
C PHE A 133 -1.67 -12.99 -8.48
N VAL A 134 -1.17 -13.96 -9.25
CA VAL A 134 -1.20 -13.91 -10.71
C VAL A 134 -2.64 -13.82 -11.21
N ASP A 135 -3.52 -14.69 -10.71
CA ASP A 135 -4.93 -14.71 -11.10
C ASP A 135 -5.63 -13.40 -10.74
N PHE A 136 -5.35 -12.85 -9.55
CA PHE A 136 -5.85 -11.54 -9.13
C PHE A 136 -5.38 -10.42 -10.06
N PHE A 137 -4.09 -10.39 -10.40
CA PHE A 137 -3.52 -9.35 -11.26
C PHE A 137 -4.14 -9.36 -12.66
N TYR A 138 -4.22 -10.53 -13.30
CA TYR A 138 -4.84 -10.67 -14.61
C TYR A 138 -6.35 -10.42 -14.59
N ARG A 139 -7.05 -10.86 -13.53
CA ARG A 139 -8.47 -10.56 -13.38
C ARG A 139 -8.72 -9.06 -13.22
N THR A 140 -7.89 -8.37 -12.46
CA THR A 140 -8.00 -6.91 -12.29
C THR A 140 -7.84 -6.19 -13.64
N LEU A 141 -6.91 -6.63 -14.49
CA LEU A 141 -6.77 -6.08 -15.84
C LEU A 141 -8.02 -6.34 -16.71
N ASP A 142 -8.61 -7.52 -16.62
CA ASP A 142 -9.84 -7.87 -17.35
C ASP A 142 -11.04 -7.02 -16.87
N ASP A 143 -11.23 -6.92 -15.56
CA ASP A 143 -12.31 -6.16 -14.93
C ASP A 143 -12.20 -4.65 -15.22
N SER A 144 -10.97 -4.10 -15.26
CA SER A 144 -10.69 -2.72 -15.68
C SER A 144 -10.70 -2.54 -17.21
N CYS A 145 -11.05 -3.56 -18.00
CA CYS A 145 -11.13 -3.51 -19.46
C CYS A 145 -9.80 -3.10 -20.14
N SER A 146 -8.67 -3.62 -19.67
CA SER A 146 -7.35 -3.36 -20.23
C SER A 146 -7.16 -3.99 -21.61
N ASP A 147 -6.68 -3.20 -22.57
CA ASP A 147 -6.17 -3.70 -23.86
C ASP A 147 -4.66 -4.01 -23.82
N ILE A 148 -4.00 -3.76 -22.68
CA ILE A 148 -2.57 -4.01 -22.47
C ILE A 148 -2.35 -5.08 -21.40
N TRP A 149 -1.36 -5.93 -21.64
CA TRP A 149 -1.12 -7.12 -20.83
C TRP A 149 0.37 -7.34 -20.63
N PRO A 150 0.80 -7.93 -19.50
CA PRO A 150 2.18 -8.36 -19.34
C PRO A 150 2.57 -9.34 -20.45
N GLU A 151 3.77 -9.22 -20.98
CA GLU A 151 4.25 -10.07 -22.08
C GLU A 151 4.25 -11.56 -21.71
N ASN A 152 4.50 -11.87 -20.44
CA ASN A 152 4.45 -13.21 -19.90
C ASN A 152 4.16 -13.20 -18.38
N VAL A 153 3.78 -14.36 -17.85
CA VAL A 153 3.45 -14.55 -16.43
C VAL A 153 4.69 -14.46 -15.55
N GLU A 154 5.85 -14.86 -16.06
CA GLU A 154 7.12 -14.81 -15.35
C GLU A 154 7.50 -13.39 -14.94
N ASP A 155 7.19 -12.37 -15.74
CA ASP A 155 7.41 -10.97 -15.40
C ASP A 155 6.54 -10.54 -14.21
N VAL A 156 5.25 -10.92 -14.21
CA VAL A 156 4.35 -10.70 -13.07
C VAL A 156 4.89 -11.36 -11.79
N VAL A 157 5.43 -12.57 -11.93
CA VAL A 157 5.99 -13.32 -10.80
C VAL A 157 7.30 -12.72 -10.29
N ASN A 158 8.24 -12.43 -11.18
CA ASN A 158 9.59 -12.04 -10.81
C ASN A 158 9.63 -10.58 -10.37
N THR A 159 8.88 -9.71 -11.02
CA THR A 159 8.94 -8.27 -10.79
C THR A 159 7.95 -7.82 -9.74
N TYR A 160 6.76 -8.44 -9.64
CA TYR A 160 5.69 -7.95 -8.75
C TYR A 160 5.49 -8.85 -7.54
N TRP A 161 5.26 -10.15 -7.73
CA TRP A 161 5.07 -11.09 -6.62
C TRP A 161 6.32 -11.28 -5.76
N SER A 162 7.47 -11.52 -6.39
CA SER A 162 8.68 -11.92 -5.68
C SER A 162 9.18 -10.87 -4.67
N PRO A 163 9.16 -9.56 -4.97
CA PRO A 163 9.47 -8.54 -3.97
C PRO A 163 8.53 -8.54 -2.76
N ILE A 164 7.23 -8.74 -2.96
CA ILE A 164 6.24 -8.83 -1.88
C ILE A 164 6.53 -10.06 -1.01
N ALA A 165 6.75 -11.21 -1.65
CA ALA A 165 7.09 -12.45 -0.95
C ALA A 165 8.42 -12.34 -0.18
N GLN A 166 9.42 -11.65 -0.73
CA GLN A 166 10.70 -11.40 -0.08
C GLN A 166 10.55 -10.46 1.13
N TRP A 167 9.79 -9.37 0.99
CA TRP A 167 9.56 -8.41 2.07
C TRP A 167 8.79 -9.03 3.23
N THR A 168 7.74 -9.80 2.92
CA THR A 168 6.89 -10.44 3.94
C THR A 168 7.56 -11.62 4.65
N ALA A 169 8.52 -12.28 3.99
CA ALA A 169 9.33 -13.37 4.54
C ALA A 169 8.53 -14.55 5.13
N THR A 170 7.33 -14.83 4.61
CA THR A 170 6.43 -15.90 5.09
C THR A 170 6.56 -17.23 4.34
N GLY A 171 7.48 -17.32 3.39
CA GLY A 171 7.75 -18.54 2.62
C GLY A 171 6.97 -18.59 1.30
N LYS A 172 6.20 -19.66 1.08
CA LYS A 172 5.53 -19.93 -0.22
C LYS A 172 4.20 -19.20 -0.41
N SER A 173 3.63 -18.66 0.66
CA SER A 173 2.34 -17.98 0.67
C SER A 173 2.36 -16.84 1.69
N ILE A 174 1.52 -15.84 1.48
CA ILE A 174 1.48 -14.60 2.25
C ILE A 174 0.13 -14.52 2.98
N PRO A 175 0.11 -14.60 4.33
CA PRO A 175 -1.11 -14.38 5.12
C PRO A 175 -1.65 -12.96 4.96
N TYR A 176 -2.96 -12.77 5.19
CA TYR A 176 -3.64 -11.47 5.13
C TYR A 176 -2.88 -10.37 5.87
N LEU A 177 -2.51 -10.60 7.15
CA LEU A 177 -1.84 -9.58 7.96
C LEU A 177 -0.51 -9.16 7.36
N ASN A 178 0.28 -10.10 6.82
CA ASN A 178 1.56 -9.78 6.19
C ASN A 178 1.39 -9.02 4.87
N PHE A 179 0.37 -9.36 4.07
CA PHE A 179 0.09 -8.64 2.84
C PHE A 179 -0.44 -7.23 3.13
N ASN A 180 -1.34 -7.11 4.11
CA ASN A 180 -1.81 -5.82 4.62
C ASN A 180 -0.63 -4.97 5.14
N ASP A 181 0.26 -5.55 5.93
CA ASP A 181 1.43 -4.84 6.44
C ASP A 181 2.34 -4.37 5.30
N TRP A 182 2.54 -5.19 4.27
CA TRP A 182 3.29 -4.78 3.08
C TRP A 182 2.66 -3.56 2.40
N LEU A 183 1.33 -3.51 2.25
CA LEU A 183 0.62 -2.35 1.67
C LEU A 183 0.85 -1.05 2.46
N HIS A 184 1.01 -1.13 3.79
CA HIS A 184 1.10 0.04 4.67
C HIS A 184 2.55 0.45 4.99
N TRP A 185 3.50 -0.48 4.95
CA TRP A 185 4.83 -0.29 5.54
C TRP A 185 5.99 -0.64 4.62
N SER A 186 5.75 -1.22 3.44
CA SER A 186 6.87 -1.58 2.56
C SER A 186 7.61 -0.37 2.00
N ASP A 187 6.93 0.76 1.85
CA ASP A 187 7.44 1.99 1.21
C ASP A 187 8.14 1.66 -0.13
N SER A 188 7.55 0.73 -0.89
CA SER A 188 8.16 0.17 -2.08
C SER A 188 8.13 1.19 -3.22
N GLN A 189 9.27 1.31 -3.90
CA GLN A 189 9.59 2.29 -4.94
C GLN A 189 10.30 1.62 -6.12
#